data_AF-A0A925BSR3-F1
#
_entry.id   AF-A0A925BSR3-F1
#
_cell.length_a   1.000
_cell.length_b   1.000
_cell.length_c   1.000
_cell.angle_alpha   90.00
_cell.angle_beta   90.00
_cell.angle_gamma   90.00
#
_symmetry.space_group_name_H-M   'P 1'
#
loop_
_entity.id
_entity.type
_entity.pdbx_description
1 polymer ?
#
loop_
_entity_poly.entity_id
_entity_poly.type
_entity_poly.pdbx_seq_one_letter_code
_entity_poly.pdbx_strand_id
1 'polypeptide(L)' 'ICGQAPSDYPEFAEFLVELGIDSMSLNPDSVLKTRLAIAKTEAAILK' A
#
# COMPACT_ATOMS: atom_id res chain seq x y z
N ILE A 1 6.35 -2.95 -7.30
CA ILE A 1 7.57 -2.87 -6.47
C ILE A 1 7.64 -4.06 -5.51
N CYS A 2 8.85 -4.53 -5.19
CA CYS A 2 9.08 -5.61 -4.25
C CYS A 2 10.04 -5.16 -3.14
N GLY A 3 10.02 -5.86 -2.01
CA GLY A 3 10.77 -5.50 -0.80
C GLY A 3 9.90 -5.63 0.46
N GLN A 4 10.54 -5.58 1.62
CA GLN A 4 9.86 -5.80 2.90
C GLN A 4 9.10 -4.56 3.38
N ALA A 5 9.58 -3.36 3.04
CA ALA A 5 9.05 -2.09 3.51
C ALA A 5 7.51 -1.94 3.40
N PRO A 6 6.84 -2.22 2.26
CA PRO A 6 5.38 -2.08 2.17
C PRO A 6 4.60 -3.12 3.00
N SER A 7 5.25 -4.20 3.45
CA SER A 7 4.64 -5.19 4.36
C SER A 7 4.76 -4.77 5.83
N ASP A 8 5.91 -4.22 6.20
CA ASP A 8 6.20 -3.81 7.58
C ASP A 8 5.56 -2.44 7.91
N TYR A 9 5.50 -1.55 6.93
CA TYR A 9 5.08 -0.14 7.06
C TYR A 9 3.94 0.18 6.08
N PRO A 10 2.66 0.08 6.49
CA PRO A 10 1.52 0.43 5.64
C PRO A 10 1.59 1.86 5.08
N GLU A 11 2.12 2.82 5.84
CA GLU A 11 2.35 4.19 5.41
C GLU A 11 3.30 4.28 4.20
N PHE A 12 4.25 3.34 4.08
CA PHE A 12 5.11 3.26 2.92
C PHE A 12 4.36 2.72 1.71
N ALA A 13 3.42 1.79 1.90
CA ALA A 13 2.53 1.34 0.84
C ALA A 13 1.59 2.47 0.37
N GLU A 14 1.06 3.27 1.30
CA GLU A 14 0.26 4.46 0.99
C GLU A 14 1.06 5.48 0.16
N PHE A 15 2.29 5.79 0.58
CA PHE A 15 3.20 6.67 -0.17
C PHE A 15 3.47 6.14 -1.59
N LEU A 16 3.67 4.83 -1.75
CA LEU A 16 3.86 4.23 -3.07
C LEU A 16 2.61 4.39 -3.97
N VAL A 17 1.42 4.29 -3.39
CA VAL A 17 0.15 4.52 -4.12
C VAL A 17 0.05 5.98 -4.56
N GLU A 18 0.41 6.94 -3.70
CA GLU A 18 0.45 8.38 -4.06
C GLU A 18 1.43 8.68 -5.21
N LEU A 19 2.53 7.93 -5.30
CA LEU A 19 3.46 8.01 -6.43
C LEU A 19 2.97 7.33 -7.72
N GLY A 20 1.76 6.73 -7.70
CA GLY A 20 1.16 6.06 -8.85
C GLY A 20 1.71 4.65 -9.10
N ILE A 21 2.18 3.95 -8.06
CA ILE A 21 2.58 2.55 -8.18
C ILE A 21 1.34 1.64 -8.19
N ASP A 22 1.07 1.01 -9.33
CA ASP A 22 -0.12 0.16 -9.50
C ASP A 22 0.03 -1.27 -8.94
N SER A 23 1.26 -1.70 -8.65
CA SER A 23 1.53 -3.08 -8.22
C SER A 23 2.64 -3.15 -7.18
N MET A 24 2.40 -3.89 -6.10
CA MET A 24 3.38 -4.16 -5.04
C MET A 24 3.25 -5.57 -4.48
N SER A 25 4.36 -6.15 -4.04
CA SER A 25 4.40 -7.45 -3.36
C SER A 25 4.30 -7.27 -1.84
N LEU A 26 3.45 -8.05 -1.20
CA LEU A 26 3.22 -8.03 0.24
C LEU A 26 3.33 -9.43 0.83
N ASN A 27 3.70 -9.51 2.10
CA ASN A 27 3.65 -10.76 2.84
C ASN A 27 2.18 -11.19 3.10
N PRO A 28 1.88 -12.50 3.13
CA PRO A 28 0.50 -12.98 3.27
C PRO A 28 -0.19 -12.52 4.56
N ASP A 29 0.56 -12.31 5.63
CA ASP A 29 0.09 -11.85 6.94
C ASP A 29 -0.20 -10.34 6.98
N SER A 30 0.51 -9.53 6.19
CA SER A 30 0.32 -8.07 6.12
C SER A 30 -0.73 -7.64 5.09
N VAL A 31 -1.02 -8.49 4.09
CA VAL A 31 -1.82 -8.12 2.91
C VAL A 31 -3.18 -7.50 3.26
N LEU A 32 -3.92 -8.02 4.24
CA LEU A 32 -5.25 -7.50 4.57
C LEU A 32 -5.18 -6.11 5.20
N LYS A 33 -4.25 -5.91 6.15
CA LYS A 33 -4.04 -4.62 6.82
C LYS A 33 -3.61 -3.57 5.80
N THR A 34 -2.63 -3.90 4.96
CA THR A 34 -2.11 -2.98 3.95
C THR A 34 -3.14 -2.66 2.88
N ARG A 35 -3.97 -3.62 2.44
CA ARG A 35 -5.06 -3.33 1.48
C ARG A 35 -6.11 -2.38 2.03
N LEU A 36 -6.44 -2.46 3.33
CA LEU A 36 -7.37 -1.52 3.96
C LEU A 36 -6.80 -0.09 4.06
N ALA A 37 -5.50 0.04 4.27
CA ALA A 37 -4.78 1.31 4.22
C ALA A 37 -4.80 1.90 2.79
N ILE A 38 -4.37 1.12 1.80
CA ILE A 38 -4.37 1.50 0.38
C ILE A 38 -5.75 1.99 -0.08
N ALA A 39 -6.82 1.24 0.23
CA ALA A 39 -8.17 1.62 -0.20
C ALA A 39 -8.62 2.98 0.37
N LYS A 40 -8.18 3.35 1.58
CA LYS A 40 -8.45 4.68 2.15
C LYS A 40 -7.66 5.77 1.42
N THR A 41 -6.40 5.50 1.11
CA THR A 41 -5.54 6.43 0.35
C THR A 41 -6.06 6.66 -1.05
N GLU A 42 -6.42 5.61 -1.78
CA GLU A 42 -7.05 5.72 -3.12
C GLU A 42 -8.32 6.56 -3.08
N ALA A 43 -9.20 6.34 -2.08
CA ALA A 43 -10.42 7.13 -1.90
C ALA A 43 -10.16 8.61 -1.54
N ALA A 44 -8.99 8.92 -0.96
CA ALA A 44 -8.60 10.30 -0.67
C ALA A 44 -8.05 11.02 -1.92
N ILE A 45 -7.35 10.31 -2.80
CA ILE A 45 -6.75 10.84 -4.03
C ILE A 45 -7.81 11.08 -5.11
N LEU A 46 -8.83 10.23 -5.20
CA LEU A 46 -9.88 10.29 -6.23
C LEU A 46 -10.97 11.36 -5.99
N LYS A 47 -10.71 12.36 -5.13
CA LYS A 47 -11.61 13.50 -4.88
C LYS A 47 -11.34 14.65 -5.85
#